data_AF-A0A4Q2YBQ3-F1
#
_entry.id   AF-A0A4Q2YBQ3-F1
#
_cell.length_a   1.000
_cell.length_b   1.000
_cell.length_c   1.000
_cell.angle_alpha   90.00
_cell.angle_beta   90.00
_cell.angle_gamma   90.00
#
_symmetry.space_group_name_H-M   'P 1'
#
loop_
_entity.id
_entity.type
_entity.pdbx_description
1 polymer ?
#
loop_
_entity_poly.entity_id
_entity_poly.type
_entity_poly.pdbx_seq_one_letter_code
_entity_poly.pdbx_strand_id
1 'polypeptide(L)'
;VFPGRDGSPPSNQAFNKRLAAACRDAGTGIITAHGLRHSAASLLLNERGRNLRELQDLLGHKNLSTTARYTHIDKERLRSVVGDLNLASE
;
A
#
# COMPACT_ATOMS: atom_id res chain seq x y z
N VAL A 1 18.75 -7.66 -6.96
CA VAL A 1 17.84 -7.21 -8.06
C VAL A 1 17.46 -8.43 -8.87
N PHE A 2 16.19 -8.56 -9.30
CA PHE A 2 15.75 -9.72 -10.08
C PHE A 2 16.27 -9.62 -11.52
N PRO A 3 17.03 -10.60 -12.04
CA PRO A 3 17.49 -10.59 -13.42
C PRO A 3 16.45 -11.22 -14.36
N GLY A 4 16.38 -10.68 -15.57
CA GLY A 4 15.76 -11.26 -16.76
C GLY A 4 16.64 -12.34 -17.38
N ARG A 5 16.18 -12.90 -18.51
CA ARG A 5 16.78 -14.09 -19.13
C ARG A 5 18.23 -13.88 -19.63
N ASP A 6 18.58 -12.64 -19.94
CA ASP A 6 19.87 -12.16 -20.44
C ASP A 6 20.64 -11.34 -19.38
N GLY A 7 20.19 -11.36 -18.12
CA GLY A 7 20.75 -10.53 -17.05
C GLY A 7 20.24 -9.08 -17.04
N SER A 8 19.45 -8.67 -18.04
CA SER A 8 18.79 -7.35 -18.02
C SER A 8 17.67 -7.29 -16.96
N PRO A 9 17.24 -6.10 -16.51
CA PRO A 9 16.08 -6.01 -15.63
C PRO A 9 14.81 -6.59 -16.28
N PRO A 10 13.91 -7.25 -15.52
CA PRO A 10 12.69 -7.80 -16.06
C PRO A 10 11.79 -6.70 -16.63
N SER A 11 11.19 -6.97 -17.78
CA SER A 11 10.21 -6.06 -18.36
C SER A 11 8.93 -6.03 -17.51
N ASN A 12 8.19 -4.91 -17.58
CA ASN A 12 6.88 -4.80 -16.94
C ASN A 12 5.91 -5.90 -17.40
N GLN A 13 5.99 -6.32 -18.67
CA GLN A 13 5.18 -7.40 -19.20
C GLN A 13 5.53 -8.75 -18.54
N ALA A 14 6.81 -9.05 -18.37
CA ALA A 14 7.26 -10.27 -17.71
C ALA A 14 6.84 -10.29 -16.24
N PHE A 15 6.94 -9.15 -15.55
CA PHE A 15 6.46 -8.98 -14.18
C PHE A 15 4.94 -9.22 -14.08
N ASN A 16 4.14 -8.54 -14.91
CA ASN A 16 2.69 -8.68 -14.90
C ASN A 16 2.23 -10.11 -15.20
N LYS A 17 2.91 -10.81 -16.12
CA LYS A 17 2.62 -12.22 -16.42
C LYS A 17 2.86 -13.12 -15.19
N ARG A 18 3.95 -12.90 -14.46
CA ARG A 18 4.24 -13.63 -13.22
C ARG A 18 3.25 -13.30 -12.12
N LEU A 19 2.87 -12.03 -11.97
CA LEU A 19 1.86 -11.61 -11.00
C LEU A 19 0.49 -12.25 -11.29
N ALA A 20 0.08 -12.29 -12.55
CA ALA A 20 -1.17 -12.95 -12.95
C ALA A 20 -1.15 -14.46 -12.68
N ALA A 21 -0.01 -15.13 -12.88
CA ALA A 21 0.15 -16.53 -12.50
C ALA A 21 -0.01 -16.72 -10.99
N ALA A 22 0.67 -15.91 -10.17
CA ALA A 22 0.55 -15.95 -8.72
C ALA A 22 -0.89 -15.70 -8.23
N CYS A 23 -1.64 -14.79 -8.88
CA CYS A 23 -3.05 -14.56 -8.55
C CYS A 23 -3.91 -15.80 -8.81
N ARG A 24 -3.67 -16.51 -9.92
CA ARG A 24 -4.38 -17.76 -10.22
C ARG A 24 -4.06 -18.85 -9.19
N ASP A 25 -2.79 -19.00 -8.83
CA ASP A 25 -2.35 -20.00 -7.86
C ASP A 25 -2.93 -19.71 -6.46
N ALA A 26 -3.05 -18.43 -6.10
CA ALA A 26 -3.66 -17.99 -4.85
C ALA A 26 -5.21 -17.98 -4.87
N GLY A 27 -5.84 -18.27 -6.01
CA GLY A 27 -7.30 -18.21 -6.17
C GLY A 27 -7.88 -16.80 -6.03
N THR A 28 -7.07 -15.75 -6.25
CA THR A 28 -7.51 -14.36 -6.16
C THR A 28 -7.93 -13.82 -7.52
N GLY A 29 -8.68 -12.72 -7.53
CA GLY A 29 -8.91 -11.95 -8.76
C GLY A 29 -7.61 -11.37 -9.34
N ILE A 30 -7.70 -10.71 -10.50
CA ILE A 30 -6.55 -10.08 -11.15
C ILE A 30 -6.11 -8.87 -10.32
N ILE A 31 -4.92 -8.96 -9.71
CA ILE A 31 -4.30 -7.88 -8.94
C ILE A 31 -3.19 -7.24 -9.77
N THR A 32 -3.06 -5.92 -9.66
CA THR A 32 -1.97 -5.15 -10.29
C THR A 32 -0.88 -4.83 -9.27
N ALA A 33 0.34 -4.56 -9.75
CA ALA A 33 1.46 -4.14 -8.88
C ALA A 33 1.10 -2.92 -8.02
N HIS A 34 0.34 -1.98 -8.59
CA HIS A 34 -0.10 -0.77 -7.89
C HIS A 34 -1.20 -1.08 -6.86
N GLY A 35 -2.14 -1.96 -7.20
CA GLY A 35 -3.16 -2.44 -6.26
C GLY A 35 -2.54 -3.14 -5.04
N LEU A 36 -1.56 -4.02 -5.27
CA LEU A 36 -0.82 -4.69 -4.20
C LEU A 36 -0.11 -3.68 -3.27
N ARG A 37 0.55 -2.67 -3.86
CA ARG A 37 1.19 -1.59 -3.09
C ARG A 37 0.16 -0.80 -2.27
N HIS A 38 -1.01 -0.51 -2.83
CA HIS A 38 -2.07 0.19 -2.10
C HIS A 38 -2.60 -0.64 -0.93
N SER A 39 -2.90 -1.91 -1.14
CA SER A 39 -3.36 -2.81 -0.07
C SER A 39 -2.33 -2.92 1.05
N ALA A 40 -1.04 -3.07 0.72
CA ALA A 40 0.02 -3.11 1.72
C ALA A 40 0.12 -1.81 2.52
N ALA A 41 -0.03 -0.65 1.86
CA ALA A 41 -0.02 0.64 2.54
C ALA A 41 -1.23 0.81 3.47
N SER A 42 -2.43 0.47 3.02
CA SER A 42 -3.64 0.52 3.85
C SER A 42 -3.55 -0.43 5.05
N LEU A 43 -3.02 -1.65 4.86
CA LEU A 43 -2.79 -2.61 5.94
C LEU A 43 -1.87 -2.03 7.03
N LEU A 44 -0.77 -1.39 6.61
CA LEU A 44 0.21 -0.82 7.54
C LEU A 44 -0.31 0.42 8.27
N LEU A 45 -1.14 1.25 7.62
CA LEU A 45 -1.77 2.40 8.25
C LEU A 45 -2.88 2.00 9.23
N ASN A 46 -3.77 1.10 8.80
CA ASN A 46 -4.99 0.80 9.54
C ASN A 46 -4.76 -0.22 10.65
N GLU A 47 -4.00 -1.29 10.40
CA GLU A 47 -3.92 -2.42 11.34
C GLU A 47 -2.72 -2.33 12.28
N ARG A 48 -1.67 -1.57 11.91
CA ARG A 48 -0.43 -1.47 12.71
C ARG A 48 -0.19 -0.12 13.34
N GLY A 49 -1.12 0.83 13.21
CA GLY A 49 -1.02 2.15 13.85
C GLY A 49 0.19 2.97 13.40
N ARG A 50 0.80 2.62 12.26
CA ARG A 50 2.04 3.26 11.80
C ARG A 50 1.79 4.68 11.34
N ASN A 51 2.72 5.58 11.68
CA ASN A 51 2.59 6.98 11.33
C ASN A 51 2.82 7.20 9.82
N LEU A 52 2.25 8.27 9.26
CA LEU A 52 2.37 8.62 7.83
C LEU A 52 3.83 8.76 7.34
N ARG A 53 4.77 9.10 8.23
CA ARG A 53 6.18 9.27 7.91
C ARG A 53 6.89 7.92 7.71
N GLU A 54 6.56 6.92 8.52
CA GLU A 54 7.00 5.53 8.36
C GLU A 54 6.43 4.88 7.09
N LEU A 55 5.24 5.30 6.65
CA LEU A 55 4.69 4.87 5.36
C LEU A 55 5.44 5.53 4.19
N GLN A 56 5.77 6.81 4.30
CA GLN A 56 6.56 7.52 3.28
C GLN A 56 7.92 6.87 3.06
N ASP A 57 8.63 6.54 4.14
CA ASP A 57 9.93 5.88 4.08
C ASP A 57 9.83 4.46 3.50
N LEU A 58 8.77 3.72 3.86
CA LEU A 58 8.55 2.36 3.36
C LEU A 58 8.17 2.31 1.88
N LEU A 59 7.40 3.28 1.39
CA LEU A 59 6.97 3.32 0.00
C LEU A 59 8.02 3.94 -0.92
N GLY A 60 8.99 4.68 -0.37
CA GLY A 60 10.14 5.22 -1.12
C GLY A 60 9.76 6.34 -2.11
N HIS A 61 8.77 7.16 -1.77
CA HIS A 61 8.28 8.21 -2.67
C HIS A 61 9.20 9.44 -2.60
N LYS A 62 9.93 9.71 -3.68
CA LYS A 62 10.69 10.97 -3.88
C LYS A 62 9.80 12.20 -4.15
N ASN A 63 8.51 11.99 -4.46
CA ASN A 63 7.53 13.03 -4.79
C ASN A 63 6.26 12.97 -3.92
N LEU A 64 5.92 14.09 -3.28
CA LEU A 64 4.82 14.24 -2.31
C LEU A 64 3.40 13.99 -2.87
N SER A 65 3.20 14.02 -4.19
CA SER A 65 1.86 14.03 -4.80
C SER A 65 1.06 12.73 -4.67
N THR A 66 1.70 11.60 -4.36
CA THR A 66 1.01 10.31 -4.15
C THR A 66 0.71 10.00 -2.67
N THR A 67 1.36 10.69 -1.73
CA THR A 67 1.06 10.57 -0.29
C THR A 67 -0.23 11.30 0.08
N ALA A 68 -0.61 12.34 -0.67
CA ALA A 68 -1.83 13.12 -0.46
C ALA A 68 -3.14 12.30 -0.58
N ARG A 69 -3.11 11.10 -1.18
CA ARG A 69 -4.26 10.19 -1.19
C ARG A 69 -4.47 9.50 0.16
N TYR A 70 -3.39 9.26 0.92
CA TYR A 70 -3.45 8.59 2.21
C TYR A 70 -3.85 9.52 3.37
N THR A 71 -3.68 10.84 3.20
CA THR A 71 -4.14 11.81 4.21
C THR A 71 -5.66 11.87 4.38
N HIS A 72 -6.43 11.40 3.39
CA HIS A 72 -7.89 11.30 3.51
C HIS A 72 -8.31 10.20 4.51
N ILE A 73 -7.53 9.11 4.58
CA ILE A 73 -7.78 7.97 5.48
C ILE A 73 -7.46 8.38 6.94
N ASP A 74 -6.40 9.16 7.16
CA ASP A 74 -6.08 9.71 8.48
C ASP A 74 -7.17 10.67 9.02
N LYS A 75 -7.86 11.42 8.16
CA LYS A 75 -8.95 12.31 8.61
C LYS A 75 -10.13 11.54 9.21
N GLU A 76 -10.48 10.38 8.65
CA GLU A 76 -11.54 9.52 9.20
C GLU A 76 -11.12 8.91 10.54
N ARG A 77 -9.86 8.47 10.64
CA ARG A 77 -9.31 7.94 11.89
C ARG A 77 -9.20 9.00 12.99
N LEU A 78 -8.71 10.20 12.67
CA LEU A 78 -8.67 11.32 13.62
C LEU A 78 -10.08 11.68 14.13
N ARG A 79 -11.09 11.66 13.25
CA ARG A 79 -12.50 11.84 13.66
C ARG A 79 -12.98 10.72 14.59
N SER A 80 -12.64 9.47 14.30
CA SER A 80 -12.98 8.34 15.17
C SER A 80 -12.34 8.50 16.55
N VAL A 81 -11.03 8.75 16.62
CA VAL A 81 -10.31 8.90 17.89
C VAL A 81 -10.82 10.09 18.71
N VAL A 82 -11.10 11.23 18.07
CA VAL A 82 -11.69 12.39 18.74
C VAL A 82 -13.12 12.10 19.21
N GLY A 83 -13.90 11.35 18.43
CA GLY A 83 -15.23 10.88 18.84
C GLY A 83 -15.18 9.97 20.07
N ASP A 84 -14.25 9.02 20.09
CA ASP A 84 -14.05 8.07 21.19
C ASP A 84 -13.56 8.78 22.47
N LEU A 85 -12.71 9.80 22.35
CA LEU A 85 -12.30 10.65 23.48
C LEU A 85 -13.45 11.47 24.07
N ASN A 86 -14.40 11.89 23.23
CA ASN A 86 -15.57 12.67 23.68
C ASN A 86 -16.58 11.78 24.43
N LEU A 87 -16.71 10.51 24.04
CA LEU A 87 -17.54 9.50 24.73
C LEU A 87 -16.96 9.01 26.06
N ALA A 88 -15.64 9.10 26.26
CA ALA A 88 -14.98 8.73 27.50
C ALA A 88 -14.96 9.86 28.56
N SER A 89 -15.53 11.02 28.24
CA SER A 89 -15.53 12.22 29.09
C SER A 89 -16.93 12.58 29.65
N GLU A 90 -17.93 11.71 29.47
CA GLU A 90 -19.26 11.76 30.12
C GLU A 90 -19.38 10.67 31.19
#